data_AF-A0A2S2PKD0-F1
#
_entry.id   AF-A0A2S2PKD0-F1
#
_cell.length_a   1.000
_cell.length_b   1.000
_cell.length_c   1.000
_cell.angle_alpha   90.00
_cell.angle_beta   90.00
_cell.angle_gamma   90.00
#
_symmetry.space_group_name_H-M   'P 1'
#
loop_
_entity.id
_entity.type
_entity.pdbx_description
1 polymer ?
#
loop_
_entity_poly.entity_id
_entity_poly.type
_entity_poly.pdbx_seq_one_letter_code
_entity_poly.pdbx_strand_id
1 'polypeptide(L)'
;LLKSLKNVVSSLRDSNMVYERRVGEFCSQISTMYKDENKRKIIKKFPGGNNKTLTALSGIDKFRVETHHVIVDKFCSELDKRINAYSVLVENFLFLTRLHVESTIDLEESVNKFISIYKDDVDDSIKYEIVHFKQFWDQLKPTFDGSDVLKVFEWMTECNVINIFPNIHIALRIYLTIPVANCTAERAFSKLARIKNKNRSSQTQDNLSSLMILSTENDVLQNLSFDITLEIFA
;
A
#
# COMPACT_ATOMS: atom_id res chain seq x y z
N LEU A 1 10.74 -3.93 -7.68
CA LEU A 1 11.03 -2.64 -7.03
C LEU A 1 11.04 -2.72 -5.49
N LEU A 2 9.91 -3.04 -4.82
CA LEU A 2 9.79 -3.01 -3.36
C LEU A 2 10.74 -3.94 -2.60
N LYS A 3 10.99 -5.15 -3.12
CA LYS A 3 11.98 -6.08 -2.54
C LYS A 3 13.40 -5.50 -2.53
N SER A 4 13.78 -4.78 -3.59
CA SER A 4 15.08 -4.10 -3.67
C SER A 4 15.16 -2.94 -2.67
N LEU A 5 14.10 -2.13 -2.55
CA LEU A 5 14.02 -1.07 -1.54
C LEU A 5 14.15 -1.62 -0.12
N LYS A 6 13.48 -2.73 0.19
CA LYS A 6 13.60 -3.41 1.48
C LYS A 6 15.06 -3.79 1.77
N ASN A 7 15.76 -4.37 0.79
CA ASN A 7 17.17 -4.75 0.97
C ASN A 7 18.07 -3.54 1.24
N VAL A 8 17.82 -2.42 0.56
CA VAL A 8 18.53 -1.16 0.82
C VAL A 8 18.24 -0.64 2.22
N VAL A 9 16.99 -0.64 2.67
CA VAL A 9 16.67 -0.15 4.02
C VAL A 9 17.19 -1.08 5.09
N SER A 10 17.19 -2.39 4.85
CA SER A 10 17.80 -3.37 5.75
C SER A 10 19.30 -3.15 5.89
N SER A 11 20.01 -2.77 4.82
CA SER A 11 21.45 -2.48 4.90
C SER A 11 21.74 -1.16 5.63
N LEU A 12 20.76 -0.26 5.77
CA LEU A 12 20.88 0.93 6.62
C LEU A 12 20.96 0.59 8.12
N ARG A 13 20.57 -0.63 8.51
CA ARG A 13 20.73 -1.12 9.88
C ARG A 13 22.21 -1.26 10.27
N ASP A 14 23.06 -1.57 9.29
CA ASP A 14 24.49 -1.82 9.50
C ASP A 14 25.35 -0.56 9.25
N SER A 15 24.83 0.45 8.54
CA SER A 15 25.55 1.68 8.19
C SER A 15 25.48 2.80 9.25
N ASN A 16 25.37 2.42 10.52
CA ASN A 16 25.19 3.34 11.66
C ASN A 16 26.26 4.45 11.72
N MET A 17 27.52 4.12 11.43
CA MET A 17 28.63 5.08 11.46
C MET A 17 28.45 6.27 10.51
N VAL A 18 27.74 6.10 9.40
CA VAL A 18 27.51 7.18 8.42
C VAL A 18 26.52 8.20 8.98
N TYR A 19 25.49 7.73 9.68
CA TYR A 19 24.51 8.60 10.33
C TYR A 19 25.08 9.25 11.59
N GLU A 20 25.91 8.54 12.34
CA GLU A 20 26.65 9.08 13.50
C GLU A 20 27.49 10.31 13.11
N ARG A 21 28.25 10.23 12.00
CA ARG A 21 29.06 11.35 11.51
C ARG A 21 28.18 12.53 11.08
N ARG A 22 27.11 12.28 10.34
CA ARG A 22 26.20 13.33 9.86
C ARG A 22 25.45 14.02 10.99
N VAL A 23 25.03 13.29 12.03
CA VAL A 23 24.34 13.90 13.19
C VAL A 23 25.27 14.86 13.94
N GLY A 24 26.56 14.52 14.06
CA GLY A 24 27.58 15.41 14.62
C GLY A 24 27.80 16.67 13.79
N GLU A 25 27.69 16.58 12.46
CA GLU A 25 27.78 17.72 11.53
C GLU A 25 26.56 18.66 11.63
N PHE A 26 25.36 18.12 11.87
CA PHE A 26 24.13 18.91 11.97
C PHE A 26 23.95 19.62 13.32
N CYS A 27 24.49 19.08 14.42
CA CYS A 27 24.34 19.70 15.74
C CYS A 27 25.47 19.34 16.72
N SER A 28 26.35 20.31 17.01
CA SER A 28 27.45 20.16 17.98
C SER A 28 27.00 19.93 19.43
N GLN A 29 25.78 20.35 19.78
CA GLN A 29 25.17 20.14 21.10
C GLN A 29 24.76 18.68 21.34
N ILE A 30 24.52 17.91 20.29
CA ILE A 30 24.17 16.49 20.40
C ILE A 30 25.40 15.66 20.79
N SER A 31 26.58 16.01 20.26
CA SER A 31 27.86 15.36 20.60
C SER A 31 28.22 15.49 22.09
N THR A 32 27.84 16.60 22.72
CA THR A 32 28.06 16.84 24.17
C THR A 32 27.03 16.14 25.06
N MET A 33 25.79 15.95 24.59
CA MET A 33 24.72 15.19 25.30
C MET A 33 24.97 13.67 25.36
N TYR A 34 25.79 13.13 24.45
CA TYR A 34 26.10 11.70 24.39
C TYR A 34 27.28 11.26 25.28
N LYS A 35 27.96 12.18 25.97
CA LYS A 35 29.03 11.84 26.92
C LYS A 35 28.45 11.23 28.20
N ASP A 36 28.72 9.94 28.43
CA ASP A 36 28.30 9.21 29.63
C ASP A 36 29.14 9.54 30.89
N GLU A 37 29.98 10.57 30.84
CA GLU A 37 30.95 10.94 31.88
C GLU A 37 30.30 11.12 33.28
N ASN A 38 28.99 11.43 33.35
CA ASN A 38 28.25 11.67 34.59
C ASN A 38 27.12 10.65 34.91
N LYS A 39 26.99 9.53 34.20
CA LYS A 39 25.89 8.56 34.46
C LYS A 39 26.19 7.66 35.67
N ARG A 40 25.26 7.67 36.65
CA ARG A 40 25.28 6.77 37.82
C ARG A 40 25.17 5.30 37.40
N LYS A 41 26.17 4.48 37.71
CA LYS A 41 26.08 3.01 37.56
C LYS A 41 25.17 2.42 38.64
N ILE A 42 24.09 1.75 38.23
CA ILE A 42 23.14 1.10 39.14
C ILE A 42 23.51 -0.39 39.24
N ILE A 43 23.82 -0.85 40.46
CA ILE A 43 24.12 -2.25 40.75
C ILE A 43 22.92 -2.85 41.47
N LYS A 44 22.30 -3.89 40.90
CA LYS A 44 21.27 -4.68 41.59
C LYS A 44 21.96 -5.74 42.45
N LYS A 45 21.70 -5.71 43.76
CA LYS A 45 22.19 -6.75 44.69
C LYS A 45 21.20 -7.91 44.70
N PHE A 46 21.68 -9.12 44.43
CA PHE A 46 20.91 -10.35 44.58
C PHE A 46 21.35 -11.10 45.85
N PRO A 47 20.44 -11.82 46.54
CA PRO A 47 20.83 -12.68 47.66
C PRO A 47 21.69 -13.83 47.10
N GLY A 48 22.98 -13.87 47.44
CA GLY A 48 23.94 -14.87 46.92
C GLY A 48 25.21 -14.31 46.29
N GLY A 49 25.48 -12.99 46.38
CA GLY A 49 26.79 -12.40 46.06
C GLY A 49 27.08 -12.15 44.57
N ASN A 50 26.27 -12.67 43.66
CA ASN A 50 26.38 -12.36 42.23
C ASN A 50 25.73 -11.00 41.91
N ASN A 51 26.47 -9.93 42.20
CA ASN A 51 26.11 -8.56 41.79
C ASN A 51 26.33 -8.40 40.27
N LYS A 52 25.28 -8.62 39.46
CA LYS A 52 25.32 -8.19 38.05
C LYS A 52 25.14 -6.68 37.98
N THR A 53 26.12 -5.97 37.43
CA THR A 53 25.91 -4.58 36.99
C THR A 53 24.78 -4.57 35.97
N LEU A 54 23.76 -3.72 36.15
CA LEU A 54 22.79 -3.49 35.10
C LEU A 54 23.57 -2.93 33.89
N THR A 55 23.49 -3.56 32.73
CA THR A 55 24.14 -3.08 31.50
C THR A 55 23.52 -1.72 31.14
N ALA A 56 24.16 -0.64 31.61
CA ALA A 56 23.80 0.71 31.23
C ALA A 56 24.38 0.95 29.83
N LEU A 57 23.51 1.03 28.83
CA LEU A 57 23.89 1.36 27.46
C LEU A 57 24.47 2.78 27.45
N SER A 58 25.55 2.96 26.68
CA SER A 58 26.06 4.30 26.39
C SER A 58 24.96 5.15 25.75
N GLY A 59 25.02 6.47 25.90
CA GLY A 59 24.10 7.36 25.17
C GLY A 59 24.01 7.03 23.68
N ILE A 60 25.14 6.67 23.06
CA ILE A 60 25.20 6.31 21.64
C ILE A 60 24.54 4.95 21.35
N ASP A 61 24.78 3.96 22.21
CA ASP A 61 24.17 2.65 22.09
C ASP A 61 22.66 2.73 22.33
N LYS A 62 22.23 3.63 23.22
CA LYS A 62 20.82 3.90 23.49
C LYS A 62 20.12 4.48 22.26
N PHE A 63 20.72 5.48 21.60
CA PHE A 63 20.17 6.01 20.33
C PHE A 63 20.13 4.94 19.24
N ARG A 64 21.20 4.16 19.09
CA ARG A 64 21.28 3.08 18.10
C ARG A 64 20.17 2.05 18.29
N VAL A 65 20.00 1.56 19.53
CA VAL A 65 19.05 0.48 19.85
C VAL A 65 17.61 0.98 19.96
N GLU A 66 17.36 2.09 20.65
CA GLU A 66 16.00 2.56 20.93
C GLU A 66 15.40 3.42 19.81
N THR A 67 16.22 4.04 18.97
CA THR A 67 15.75 4.95 17.92
C THR A 67 16.06 4.41 16.52
N HIS A 68 17.34 4.29 16.16
CA HIS A 68 17.72 3.95 14.78
C HIS A 68 17.23 2.57 14.36
N HIS A 69 17.54 1.53 15.14
CA HIS A 69 17.07 0.18 14.83
C HIS A 69 15.56 0.08 14.86
N VAL A 70 14.88 0.73 15.81
CA VAL A 70 13.40 0.72 15.88
C VAL A 70 12.79 1.34 14.63
N ILE A 71 13.33 2.45 14.12
CA ILE A 71 12.83 3.10 12.90
C ILE A 71 13.04 2.20 11.68
N VAL A 72 14.25 1.65 11.51
CA VAL A 72 14.59 0.78 10.37
C VAL A 72 13.75 -0.50 10.40
N ASP A 73 13.66 -1.16 11.55
CA ASP A 73 12.90 -2.40 11.74
C ASP A 73 11.40 -2.15 11.51
N LYS A 74 10.87 -1.02 11.99
CA LYS A 74 9.49 -0.62 11.73
C LYS A 74 9.24 -0.38 10.25
N PHE A 75 10.14 0.31 9.56
CA PHE A 75 10.00 0.57 8.14
C PHE A 75 10.04 -0.74 7.32
N CYS A 76 10.98 -1.63 7.63
CA CYS A 76 11.06 -2.96 7.03
C CYS A 76 9.78 -3.77 7.27
N SER A 77 9.23 -3.73 8.49
CA SER A 77 7.97 -4.41 8.82
C SER A 77 6.79 -3.88 8.00
N GLU A 78 6.67 -2.56 7.84
CA GLU A 78 5.60 -1.97 7.02
C GLU A 78 5.79 -2.26 5.52
N LEU A 79 7.03 -2.27 5.03
CA LEU A 79 7.33 -2.73 3.66
C LEU A 79 6.92 -4.19 3.46
N ASP A 80 7.20 -5.05 4.42
CA ASP A 80 6.82 -6.46 4.36
C ASP A 80 5.31 -6.66 4.31
N LYS A 81 4.55 -5.94 5.14
CA LYS A 81 3.09 -5.94 5.07
C LYS A 81 2.60 -5.56 3.68
N ARG A 82 3.19 -4.53 3.08
CA ARG A 82 2.81 -4.07 1.74
C ARG A 82 3.20 -5.07 0.65
N ILE A 83 4.38 -5.68 0.73
CA ILE A 83 4.81 -6.73 -0.21
C ILE A 83 3.85 -7.92 -0.13
N ASN A 84 3.49 -8.36 1.08
CA ASN A 84 2.57 -9.47 1.27
C ASN A 84 1.17 -9.16 0.70
N ALA A 85 0.66 -7.94 0.91
CA ALA A 85 -0.60 -7.52 0.32
C ALA A 85 -0.57 -7.58 -1.22
N TYR A 86 0.52 -7.14 -1.85
CA TYR A 86 0.70 -7.25 -3.30
C TYR A 86 0.87 -8.70 -3.76
N SER A 87 1.55 -9.54 -3.00
CA SER A 87 1.66 -10.97 -3.31
C SER A 87 0.28 -11.64 -3.36
N VAL A 88 -0.60 -11.36 -2.39
CA VAL A 88 -1.97 -11.88 -2.38
C VAL A 88 -2.76 -11.41 -3.60
N LEU A 89 -2.64 -10.13 -3.98
CA LEU A 89 -3.28 -9.62 -5.18
C LEU A 89 -2.77 -10.32 -6.45
N VAL A 90 -1.45 -10.49 -6.58
CA VAL A 90 -0.85 -11.18 -7.72
C VAL A 90 -1.34 -12.63 -7.78
N GLU A 91 -1.46 -13.34 -6.66
CA GLU A 91 -1.99 -14.71 -6.63
C GLU A 91 -3.45 -14.78 -7.05
N ASN A 92 -4.29 -13.82 -6.66
CA ASN A 92 -5.72 -13.82 -6.98
C ASN A 92 -6.01 -13.43 -8.44
N PHE A 93 -5.17 -12.59 -9.04
CA PHE A 93 -5.37 -12.06 -10.40
C PHE A 93 -4.36 -12.61 -11.42
N LEU A 94 -3.57 -13.61 -11.04
CA LEU A 94 -2.54 -14.21 -11.90
C LEU A 94 -3.12 -14.64 -13.25
N PHE A 95 -4.35 -15.17 -13.24
CA PHE A 95 -5.02 -15.64 -14.44
C PHE A 95 -5.29 -14.55 -15.46
N LEU A 96 -5.58 -13.31 -15.03
CA LEU A 96 -5.81 -12.19 -15.95
C LEU A 96 -4.54 -11.79 -16.71
N THR A 97 -3.39 -11.81 -16.03
CA THR A 97 -2.10 -11.49 -16.67
C THR A 97 -1.59 -12.57 -17.63
N ARG A 98 -2.20 -13.76 -17.58
CA ARG A 98 -1.80 -14.95 -18.34
C ARG A 98 -2.95 -15.56 -19.14
N LEU A 99 -3.96 -14.76 -19.50
CA LEU A 99 -5.12 -15.21 -20.29
C LEU A 99 -4.73 -15.83 -21.64
N HIS A 100 -3.60 -15.42 -22.20
CA HIS A 100 -3.07 -15.90 -23.48
C HIS A 100 -2.17 -17.15 -23.36
N VAL A 101 -1.85 -17.60 -22.15
CA VAL A 101 -0.91 -18.70 -21.88
C VAL A 101 -1.68 -19.98 -21.57
N GLU A 102 -1.00 -21.13 -21.69
CA GLU A 102 -1.59 -22.42 -21.39
C GLU A 102 -2.04 -22.57 -19.92
N SER A 103 -3.15 -23.27 -19.73
CA SER A 103 -3.74 -23.53 -18.41
C SER A 103 -2.79 -24.38 -17.57
N THR A 104 -2.23 -23.76 -16.53
CA THR A 104 -1.43 -24.43 -15.51
C THR A 104 -2.29 -24.66 -14.26
N ILE A 105 -1.90 -25.63 -13.42
CA ILE A 105 -2.57 -25.90 -12.13
C ILE A 105 -2.69 -24.62 -11.29
N ASP A 106 -1.65 -23.78 -11.31
CA ASP A 106 -1.62 -22.48 -10.63
C ASP A 106 -2.73 -21.51 -11.09
N LEU A 107 -3.15 -21.59 -12.37
CA LEU A 107 -4.22 -20.75 -12.91
C LEU A 107 -5.59 -21.19 -12.41
N GLU A 108 -5.84 -22.50 -12.32
CA GLU A 108 -7.10 -23.02 -11.76
C GLU A 108 -7.24 -22.68 -10.28
N GLU A 109 -6.15 -22.76 -9.50
CA GLU A 109 -6.14 -22.32 -8.10
C GLU A 109 -6.41 -20.82 -7.97
N SER A 110 -5.79 -20.00 -8.83
CA SER A 110 -6.01 -18.55 -8.88
C SER A 110 -7.48 -18.20 -9.16
N VAL A 111 -8.09 -18.86 -10.15
CA VAL A 111 -9.50 -18.68 -10.52
C VAL A 111 -10.43 -19.10 -9.38
N ASN A 112 -10.18 -20.24 -8.74
CA ASN A 112 -10.98 -20.70 -7.60
C ASN A 112 -10.89 -19.73 -6.42
N LYS A 113 -9.70 -19.21 -6.11
CA LYS A 113 -9.52 -18.17 -5.08
C LYS A 113 -10.31 -16.90 -5.46
N PHE A 114 -10.22 -16.46 -6.72
CA PHE A 114 -10.94 -15.28 -7.20
C PHE A 114 -12.47 -15.43 -7.07
N ILE A 115 -13.03 -16.55 -7.54
CA ILE A 115 -14.46 -16.86 -7.38
C ILE A 115 -14.86 -16.86 -5.91
N SER A 116 -14.00 -17.41 -5.03
CA SER A 116 -14.30 -17.44 -3.60
C SER A 116 -14.37 -16.06 -2.93
N ILE A 117 -13.63 -15.08 -3.47
CA ILE A 117 -13.57 -13.72 -2.95
C ILE A 117 -14.70 -12.85 -3.54
N TYR A 118 -14.99 -13.01 -4.82
CA TYR A 118 -15.95 -12.20 -5.58
C TYR A 118 -17.23 -12.97 -5.95
N LYS A 119 -17.76 -13.76 -5.01
CA LYS A 119 -18.95 -14.61 -5.24
C LYS A 119 -20.21 -13.85 -5.66
N ASP A 120 -20.31 -12.59 -5.26
CA ASP A 120 -21.47 -11.74 -5.58
C ASP A 120 -21.35 -11.10 -6.97
N ASP A 121 -20.12 -11.00 -7.52
CA ASP A 121 -19.84 -10.32 -8.79
C ASP A 121 -19.58 -11.31 -9.94
N VAL A 122 -19.14 -12.54 -9.65
CA VAL A 122 -18.65 -13.51 -10.64
C VAL A 122 -19.15 -14.92 -10.32
N ASP A 123 -19.60 -15.61 -11.36
CA ASP A 123 -20.09 -16.99 -11.31
C ASP A 123 -19.02 -18.03 -11.74
N ASP A 124 -19.22 -19.30 -11.39
CA ASP A 124 -18.35 -20.43 -11.77
C ASP A 124 -18.21 -20.59 -13.30
N SER A 125 -19.14 -20.01 -14.07
CA SER A 125 -19.08 -19.91 -15.54
C SER A 125 -17.79 -19.26 -16.07
N ILE A 126 -17.08 -18.45 -15.26
CA ILE A 126 -15.79 -17.86 -15.63
C ILE A 126 -14.75 -18.90 -16.08
N LYS A 127 -14.77 -20.11 -15.51
CA LYS A 127 -13.83 -21.19 -15.88
C LYS A 127 -13.99 -21.58 -17.35
N TYR A 128 -15.23 -21.68 -17.81
CA TYR A 128 -15.53 -21.99 -19.20
C TYR A 128 -15.26 -20.78 -20.10
N GLU A 129 -15.59 -19.57 -19.67
CA GLU A 129 -15.26 -18.35 -20.43
C GLU A 129 -13.76 -18.24 -20.69
N ILE A 130 -12.90 -18.53 -19.73
CA ILE A 130 -11.44 -18.47 -19.89
C ILE A 130 -10.96 -19.42 -21.00
N VAL A 131 -11.49 -20.65 -21.05
CA VAL A 131 -11.12 -21.63 -22.08
C VAL A 131 -11.53 -21.14 -23.48
N HIS A 132 -12.75 -20.63 -23.61
CA HIS A 132 -13.24 -20.09 -24.89
C HIS A 132 -12.50 -18.81 -25.29
N PHE A 133 -12.23 -17.93 -24.33
CA PHE A 133 -11.47 -16.70 -24.55
C PHE A 133 -10.06 -17.00 -25.06
N LYS A 134 -9.40 -18.04 -24.52
CA LYS A 134 -8.09 -18.47 -25.00
C LYS A 134 -8.13 -18.90 -26.47
N GLN A 135 -9.11 -19.72 -26.85
CA GLN A 135 -9.29 -20.13 -28.25
C GLN A 135 -9.56 -18.94 -29.16
N PHE A 136 -10.38 -17.99 -28.69
CA PHE A 136 -10.68 -16.74 -29.40
C PHE A 136 -9.42 -15.88 -29.58
N TRP A 137 -8.59 -15.77 -28.54
CA TRP A 137 -7.31 -15.06 -28.57
C TRP A 137 -6.33 -15.70 -29.56
N ASP A 138 -6.22 -17.03 -29.57
CA ASP A 138 -5.35 -17.79 -30.46
C ASP A 138 -5.74 -17.67 -31.95
N GLN A 139 -7.03 -17.43 -32.23
CA GLN A 139 -7.53 -17.20 -33.58
C GLN A 139 -7.22 -15.78 -34.09
N LEU A 140 -7.37 -14.77 -33.24
CA LEU A 140 -7.20 -13.37 -33.64
C LEU A 140 -5.76 -12.88 -33.57
N LYS A 141 -4.93 -13.50 -32.70
CA LYS A 141 -3.52 -13.14 -32.43
C LYS A 141 -3.27 -11.63 -32.46
N PRO A 142 -3.75 -10.90 -31.44
CA PRO A 142 -3.54 -9.46 -31.35
C PRO A 142 -2.05 -9.10 -31.40
N THR A 143 -1.73 -7.93 -31.94
CA THR A 143 -0.35 -7.47 -32.13
C THR A 143 0.32 -6.99 -30.84
N PHE A 144 -0.42 -6.88 -29.74
CA PHE A 144 0.06 -6.41 -28.44
C PHE A 144 0.29 -7.56 -27.45
N ASP A 145 1.11 -7.31 -26.43
CA ASP A 145 1.40 -8.28 -25.38
C ASP A 145 0.15 -8.54 -24.51
N GLY A 146 -0.29 -9.79 -24.46
CA GLY A 146 -1.44 -10.22 -23.65
C GLY A 146 -1.20 -10.14 -22.14
N SER A 147 0.01 -9.76 -21.71
CA SER A 147 0.33 -9.41 -20.32
C SER A 147 -0.16 -8.01 -19.93
N ASP A 148 -0.40 -7.13 -20.91
CA ASP A 148 -0.87 -5.77 -20.70
C ASP A 148 -2.40 -5.72 -20.57
N VAL A 149 -2.86 -5.83 -19.33
CA VAL A 149 -4.27 -5.94 -18.98
C VAL A 149 -5.12 -4.75 -19.45
N LEU A 150 -4.53 -3.56 -19.54
CA LEU A 150 -5.22 -2.36 -20.03
C LEU A 150 -5.55 -2.49 -21.52
N LYS A 151 -4.58 -2.92 -22.33
CA LYS A 151 -4.78 -3.14 -23.77
C LYS A 151 -5.74 -4.28 -24.04
N VAL A 152 -5.70 -5.34 -23.23
CA VAL A 152 -6.67 -6.45 -23.30
C VAL A 152 -8.09 -5.92 -23.08
N PHE A 153 -8.28 -5.00 -22.12
CA PHE A 153 -9.56 -4.39 -21.82
C PHE A 153 -10.06 -3.47 -22.96
N GLU A 154 -9.19 -2.61 -23.50
CA GLU A 154 -9.51 -1.75 -24.65
C GLU A 154 -9.88 -2.60 -25.87
N TRP A 155 -9.08 -3.62 -26.18
CA TRP A 155 -9.31 -4.53 -27.28
C TRP A 155 -10.64 -5.30 -27.18
N MET A 156 -11.03 -5.76 -25.98
CA MET A 156 -12.34 -6.39 -25.79
C MET A 156 -13.50 -5.43 -26.08
N THR A 157 -13.30 -4.14 -25.79
CA THR A 157 -14.28 -3.10 -26.06
C THR A 157 -14.39 -2.84 -27.56
N GLU A 158 -13.26 -2.77 -28.26
CA GLU A 158 -13.20 -2.59 -29.72
C GLU A 158 -13.82 -3.77 -30.49
N CYS A 159 -13.54 -5.01 -30.05
CA CYS A 159 -14.11 -6.21 -30.66
C CYS A 159 -15.56 -6.49 -30.25
N ASN A 160 -16.13 -5.68 -29.36
CA ASN A 160 -17.49 -5.81 -28.82
C ASN A 160 -17.80 -7.20 -28.23
N VAL A 161 -16.81 -7.83 -27.61
CA VAL A 161 -16.90 -9.18 -27.02
C VAL A 161 -17.33 -9.17 -25.55
N ILE A 162 -17.67 -8.00 -25.01
CA ILE A 162 -18.09 -7.80 -23.63
C ILE A 162 -19.29 -8.67 -23.27
N ASN A 163 -20.26 -8.79 -24.18
CA ASN A 163 -21.46 -9.61 -23.98
C ASN A 163 -21.20 -11.11 -24.10
N ILE A 164 -20.07 -11.51 -24.70
CA ILE A 164 -19.69 -12.92 -24.89
C ILE A 164 -18.93 -13.42 -23.65
N PHE A 165 -18.09 -12.57 -23.05
CA PHE A 165 -17.27 -12.89 -21.89
C PHE A 165 -17.51 -11.91 -20.72
N PRO A 166 -18.72 -11.88 -20.16
CA PRO A 166 -19.10 -10.91 -19.13
C PRO A 166 -18.29 -11.09 -17.84
N ASN A 167 -18.01 -12.33 -17.41
CA ASN A 167 -17.28 -12.57 -16.16
C ASN A 167 -15.81 -12.15 -16.27
N ILE A 168 -15.17 -12.43 -17.42
CA ILE A 168 -13.80 -11.96 -17.67
C ILE A 168 -13.76 -10.43 -17.69
N HIS A 169 -14.72 -9.78 -18.33
CA HIS A 169 -14.81 -8.33 -18.35
C HIS A 169 -14.99 -7.73 -16.94
N ILE A 170 -15.83 -8.32 -16.10
CA ILE A 170 -15.98 -7.92 -14.68
C ILE A 170 -14.66 -8.09 -13.93
N ALA A 171 -13.99 -9.23 -14.08
CA ALA A 171 -12.71 -9.49 -13.44
C ALA A 171 -11.63 -8.47 -13.84
N LEU A 172 -11.58 -8.10 -15.12
CA LEU A 172 -10.68 -7.06 -15.63
C LEU A 172 -11.00 -5.68 -15.05
N ARG A 173 -12.27 -5.31 -14.96
CA ARG A 173 -12.69 -4.06 -14.32
C ARG A 173 -12.29 -4.01 -12.85
N ILE A 174 -12.50 -5.09 -12.11
CA ILE A 174 -12.07 -5.19 -10.71
C ILE A 174 -10.55 -5.00 -10.63
N TYR A 175 -9.78 -5.71 -11.45
CA TYR A 175 -8.32 -5.60 -11.45
C TYR A 175 -7.83 -4.17 -11.76
N LEU A 176 -8.39 -3.52 -12.78
CA LEU A 176 -8.01 -2.16 -13.17
C LEU A 176 -8.45 -1.08 -12.17
N THR A 177 -9.49 -1.34 -11.38
CA THR A 177 -10.00 -0.40 -10.36
C THR A 177 -9.35 -0.57 -9.00
N ILE A 178 -8.61 -1.67 -8.75
CA ILE A 178 -7.86 -1.85 -7.52
C ILE A 178 -6.79 -0.74 -7.42
N PRO A 179 -6.83 0.12 -6.39
CA PRO A 179 -5.86 1.18 -6.24
C PRO A 179 -4.50 0.59 -5.87
N VAL A 180 -3.63 0.35 -6.86
CA VAL A 180 -2.26 -0.11 -6.62
C VAL A 180 -1.39 1.02 -6.04
N ALA A 181 -1.76 2.28 -6.27
CA ALA A 181 -1.02 3.47 -5.84
C ALA A 181 -1.72 4.28 -4.75
N ASN A 182 -1.01 4.55 -3.66
CA ASN A 182 -1.50 5.35 -2.51
C ASN A 182 -1.57 6.87 -2.79
N CYS A 183 -1.13 7.34 -3.96
CA CYS A 183 -0.98 8.77 -4.26
C CYS A 183 -2.31 9.55 -4.14
N THR A 184 -3.43 8.93 -4.52
CA THR A 184 -4.78 9.51 -4.37
C THR A 184 -5.19 9.60 -2.91
N ALA A 185 -4.90 8.58 -2.10
CA ALA A 185 -5.15 8.62 -0.66
C ALA A 185 -4.31 9.71 0.03
N GLU A 186 -3.04 9.87 -0.32
CA GLU A 186 -2.18 10.94 0.21
C GLU A 186 -2.69 12.34 -0.15
N ARG A 187 -3.21 12.52 -1.38
CA ARG A 187 -3.87 13.76 -1.79
C ARG A 187 -5.12 14.03 -0.95
N ALA A 188 -5.95 13.02 -0.70
CA ALA A 188 -7.13 13.15 0.15
C ALA A 188 -6.75 13.50 1.61
N PHE A 189 -5.72 12.86 2.17
CA PHE A 189 -5.22 13.19 3.52
C PHE A 189 -4.61 14.59 3.60
N SER A 190 -3.95 15.08 2.55
CA SER A 190 -3.47 16.45 2.47
C SER A 190 -4.63 17.47 2.48
N LYS A 191 -5.71 17.20 1.74
CA LYS A 191 -6.95 18.00 1.81
C LYS A 191 -7.58 17.92 3.20
N LEU A 192 -7.68 16.73 3.78
CA LEU A 192 -8.21 16.52 5.12
C LEU A 192 -7.42 17.30 6.18
N ALA A 193 -6.09 17.32 6.09
CA ALA A 193 -5.24 18.10 7.00
C ALA A 193 -5.49 19.61 6.90
N ARG A 194 -5.88 20.12 5.72
CA ARG A 194 -6.28 21.53 5.54
C ARG A 194 -7.65 21.81 6.13
N ILE A 195 -8.59 20.88 5.98
CA ILE A 195 -9.94 20.97 6.55
C ILE A 195 -9.87 20.93 8.08
N LYS A 196 -9.20 19.90 8.61
CA LYS A 196 -8.98 19.66 10.04
C LYS A 196 -7.73 20.41 10.51
N ASN A 197 -7.83 21.73 10.59
CA ASN A 197 -6.78 22.55 11.16
C ASN A 197 -6.91 22.67 12.69
N LYS A 198 -5.84 23.15 13.36
CA LYS A 198 -5.78 23.29 14.82
C LYS A 198 -6.94 24.12 15.42
N ASN A 199 -7.53 25.02 14.62
CA ASN A 199 -8.59 25.93 15.06
C ASN A 199 -10.00 25.37 14.79
N ARG A 200 -10.12 24.24 14.11
CA ARG A 200 -11.39 23.55 13.77
C ARG A 200 -11.48 22.16 14.41
N SER A 201 -10.85 21.99 15.59
CA SER A 201 -10.78 20.71 16.30
C SER A 201 -12.11 20.25 16.90
N SER A 202 -13.15 21.09 16.92
CA SER A 202 -14.48 20.78 17.47
C SER A 202 -15.54 20.37 16.44
N GLN A 203 -15.17 20.11 15.17
CA GLN A 203 -16.14 19.64 14.17
C GLN A 203 -16.60 18.20 14.47
N THR A 204 -17.90 17.95 14.27
CA THR A 204 -18.48 16.61 14.30
C THR A 204 -17.96 15.77 13.14
N GLN A 205 -17.94 14.45 13.31
CA GLN A 205 -17.46 13.52 12.29
C GLN A 205 -18.27 13.63 11.00
N ASP A 206 -19.58 13.85 11.09
CA ASP A 206 -20.48 14.00 9.94
C ASP A 206 -20.11 15.24 9.11
N ASN A 207 -19.94 16.39 9.77
CA ASN A 207 -19.53 17.64 9.11
C ASN A 207 -18.15 17.51 8.45
N LEU A 208 -17.22 16.80 9.11
CA LEU A 208 -15.90 16.54 8.54
C LEU A 208 -15.98 15.67 7.29
N SER A 209 -16.84 14.64 7.30
CA SER A 209 -17.07 13.76 6.16
C SER A 209 -17.68 14.52 4.98
N SER A 210 -18.75 15.28 5.22
CA SER A 210 -19.39 16.10 4.19
C SER A 210 -18.42 17.11 3.58
N LEU A 211 -17.61 17.81 4.39
CA LEU A 211 -16.64 18.77 3.89
C LEU A 211 -15.48 18.11 3.13
N MET A 212 -15.10 16.89 3.51
CA MET A 212 -14.10 16.10 2.78
C MET A 212 -14.62 15.73 1.39
N ILE A 213 -15.87 15.28 1.27
CA ILE A 213 -16.53 14.98 0.00
C ILE A 213 -16.58 16.23 -0.87
N LEU A 214 -17.11 17.35 -0.35
CA LEU A 214 -17.18 18.63 -1.07
C LEU A 214 -15.81 19.11 -1.56
N SER A 215 -14.76 18.94 -0.76
CA SER A 215 -13.41 19.31 -1.16
C SER A 215 -12.79 18.38 -2.19
N THR A 216 -13.20 17.10 -2.19
CA THR A 216 -12.68 16.07 -3.08
C THR A 216 -13.31 16.23 -4.46
N GLU A 217 -14.64 16.31 -4.50
CA GLU A 217 -15.51 16.49 -5.67
C GLU A 217 -15.74 17.98 -6.00
N ASN A 218 -14.74 18.83 -5.75
CA ASN A 218 -14.87 20.28 -5.94
C ASN A 218 -15.09 20.66 -7.42
N ASP A 219 -14.61 19.84 -8.34
CA ASP A 219 -14.87 19.92 -9.78
C ASP A 219 -16.34 19.70 -10.12
N VAL A 220 -16.99 18.71 -9.49
CA VAL A 220 -18.45 18.50 -9.64
C VAL A 220 -19.22 19.64 -8.98
N LEU A 221 -18.78 20.09 -7.79
CA LEU A 221 -19.40 21.18 -7.06
C LEU A 221 -19.43 22.49 -7.86
N GLN A 222 -18.36 22.80 -8.61
CA GLN A 222 -18.29 23.99 -9.45
C GLN A 222 -19.29 23.99 -10.60
N ASN A 223 -19.71 22.80 -11.06
CA ASN A 223 -20.69 22.66 -12.13
C ASN A 223 -22.14 22.72 -11.61
N LEU A 224 -22.33 22.73 -10.29
CA LEU A 224 -23.64 22.68 -9.66
C LEU A 224 -24.15 24.11 -9.41
N SER A 225 -25.33 24.45 -9.95
CA SER A 225 -25.90 25.79 -9.78
C SER A 225 -26.49 25.96 -8.37
N PHE A 226 -26.02 26.98 -7.65
CA PHE A 226 -26.52 27.30 -6.31
C PHE A 226 -28.01 27.64 -6.29
N ASP A 227 -28.52 28.30 -7.33
CA ASP A 227 -29.93 28.72 -7.40
C ASP A 227 -30.87 27.51 -7.37
N ILE A 228 -30.58 26.48 -8.18
CA ILE A 228 -31.37 25.24 -8.19
C ILE A 228 -31.31 24.52 -6.84
N THR A 229 -30.15 24.51 -6.18
CA THR A 229 -30.07 23.88 -4.85
C THR A 229 -30.89 24.61 -3.81
N LEU A 230 -30.91 25.95 -3.83
CA LEU A 230 -31.68 26.73 -2.88
C LEU A 230 -33.18 26.51 -3.04
N GLU A 231 -33.67 26.35 -4.27
CA GLU A 231 -35.08 26.03 -4.53
C GLU A 231 -35.48 24.62 -4.04
N ILE A 232 -34.58 23.63 -4.10
CA ILE A 232 -34.87 22.25 -3.65
C ILE A 232 -34.93 22.15 -2.12
N PHE A 233 -34.18 23.00 -1.41
CA PHE A 233 -34.12 23.00 0.06
C PHE A 233 -35.07 24.00 0.74
N ALA A 234 -35.69 24.91 -0.01
CA ALA A 234 -36.70 25.85 0.47
C ALA A 234 -38.08 25.19 0.62
#